data_AF-A0A1W9NUK0-F1
#
_entry.id   AF-A0A1W9NUK0-F1
#
_cell.length_a   1.000
_cell.length_b   1.000
_cell.length_c   1.000
_cell.angle_alpha   90.00
_cell.angle_beta   90.00
_cell.angle_gamma   90.00
#
_symmetry.space_group_name_H-M   'P 1'
#
loop_
_entity.id
_entity.type
_entity.pdbx_description
1 polymer ?
#
loop_
_entity_poly.entity_id
_entity_poly.type
_entity_poly.pdbx_seq_one_letter_code
_entity_poly.pdbx_strand_id
1 'polypeptide(L)'
;MNKRLTIMFAALAVAGLLSGCDTPDVPLVNSDNSSECAQVDKKLLKVDRFITTISGMSASQAEEYIVAMPAYEITNSAEKKRMLKDANKRKNTLTAQHRQLGCPSTIKK
;
A
#
# COMPACT_ATOMS: atom_id res chain seq x y z
N MET A 1 15.85 0.92 50.71
CA MET A 1 14.52 1.23 51.30
C MET A 1 13.49 1.46 50.19
N ASN A 2 13.14 0.37 49.52
CA ASN A 2 11.80 -0.09 49.11
C ASN A 2 10.65 0.95 49.20
N LYS A 3 10.30 1.57 48.06
CA LYS A 3 9.00 2.23 47.87
C LYS A 3 8.00 1.22 47.31
N ARG A 4 7.06 0.79 48.14
CA ARG A 4 5.88 0.02 47.73
C ARG A 4 4.81 1.00 47.27
N LEU A 5 4.52 1.04 45.98
CA LEU A 5 3.38 1.76 45.42
C LEU A 5 2.27 0.73 45.19
N THR A 6 1.32 0.68 46.12
CA THR A 6 0.10 -0.14 45.99
C THR A 6 -0.86 0.53 45.01
N ILE A 7 -0.97 -0.04 43.81
CA ILE A 7 -2.00 0.30 42.84
C ILE A 7 -3.24 -0.51 43.22
N MET A 8 -4.26 0.16 43.76
CA MET A 8 -5.60 -0.41 43.92
C MET A 8 -6.23 -0.58 42.54
N PHE A 9 -6.31 -1.82 42.06
CA PHE A 9 -7.15 -2.16 40.92
C PHE A 9 -8.60 -2.19 41.40
N ALA A 10 -9.38 -1.18 41.00
CA ALA A 10 -10.82 -1.21 41.13
C ALA A 10 -11.37 -2.36 40.26
N ALA A 11 -11.88 -3.40 40.92
CA ALA A 11 -12.60 -4.46 40.25
C ALA A 11 -13.94 -3.90 39.75
N LEU A 12 -14.03 -3.55 38.47
CA LEU A 12 -15.32 -3.42 37.79
C LEU A 12 -15.82 -4.83 37.46
N ALA A 13 -16.68 -5.36 38.32
CA ALA A 13 -17.55 -6.47 37.95
C ALA A 13 -18.65 -5.94 37.04
N VAL A 14 -18.55 -6.20 35.73
CA VAL A 14 -19.68 -6.05 34.80
C VAL A 14 -20.19 -7.44 34.49
N ALA A 15 -21.18 -7.88 35.26
CA ALA A 15 -22.02 -9.00 34.89
C ALA A 15 -23.00 -8.52 33.81
N GLY A 16 -22.83 -9.01 32.60
CA GLY A 16 -23.74 -8.80 31.47
C GLY A 16 -23.72 -10.04 30.57
N LEU A 17 -24.58 -11.00 30.89
CA LEU A 17 -24.91 -12.13 30.01
C LEU A 17 -25.84 -11.63 28.91
N LEU A 18 -25.35 -11.39 27.71
CA LEU A 18 -26.13 -11.53 26.47
C LEU A 18 -25.22 -11.98 25.33
N SER A 19 -25.56 -13.15 24.80
CA SER A 19 -25.05 -13.75 23.58
C SER A 19 -25.16 -12.80 22.38
N GLY A 20 -24.03 -12.48 21.75
CA GLY A 20 -23.97 -11.82 20.45
C GLY A 20 -22.52 -11.79 19.98
N CYS A 21 -22.25 -12.16 18.73
CA CYS A 21 -20.90 -12.30 18.18
C CYS A 21 -20.08 -11.00 18.30
N ASP A 22 -19.09 -10.97 19.20
CA ASP A 22 -17.99 -10.00 19.15
C ASP A 22 -17.04 -10.36 18.00
N THR A 23 -17.46 -10.09 16.77
CA THR A 23 -16.49 -9.76 15.72
C THR A 23 -16.12 -8.29 15.91
N PRO A 24 -14.83 -7.93 15.98
CA PRO A 24 -14.43 -6.54 15.92
C PRO A 24 -15.09 -5.92 14.69
N ASP A 25 -15.79 -4.80 14.88
CA ASP A 25 -16.26 -3.93 13.80
C ASP A 25 -15.05 -3.52 12.94
N VAL A 26 -14.69 -4.37 11.98
CA VAL A 26 -13.96 -3.93 10.81
C VAL A 26 -14.92 -2.98 10.10
N PRO A 27 -14.54 -1.71 9.87
CA PRO A 27 -15.38 -0.81 9.11
C PRO A 27 -15.68 -1.49 7.78
N LEU A 28 -16.95 -1.81 7.56
CA LEU A 28 -17.44 -2.24 6.26
C LEU A 28 -17.26 -1.04 5.35
N VAL A 29 -16.13 -0.97 4.64
CA VAL A 29 -15.88 0.03 3.59
C VAL A 29 -16.78 -0.35 2.41
N ASN A 30 -18.07 -0.09 2.59
CA ASN A 30 -19.05 0.00 1.53
C ASN A 30 -19.09 1.45 1.10
N SER A 31 -18.04 1.87 0.40
CA SER A 31 -18.15 2.95 -0.55
C SER A 31 -17.90 2.33 -1.92
N ASP A 32 -18.70 2.69 -2.91
CA ASP A 32 -18.55 2.27 -4.31
C ASP A 32 -17.25 2.89 -4.90
N ASN A 33 -16.10 2.57 -4.29
CA ASN A 33 -14.76 3.01 -4.69
C ASN A 33 -14.33 2.32 -5.99
N SER A 34 -15.23 1.62 -6.69
CA SER A 34 -14.95 0.89 -7.93
C SER A 34 -14.20 1.77 -8.94
N SER A 35 -14.59 3.03 -9.08
CA SER A 35 -13.90 3.98 -9.98
C SER A 35 -12.50 4.37 -9.50
N GLU A 36 -12.27 4.48 -8.20
CA GLU A 36 -10.98 4.81 -7.60
C GLU A 36 -10.04 3.59 -7.61
N CYS A 37 -10.58 2.41 -7.33
CA CYS A 37 -9.89 1.13 -7.46
C CYS A 37 -9.40 0.93 -8.89
N ALA A 38 -10.26 1.13 -9.89
CA ALA A 38 -9.86 1.04 -11.30
C ALA A 38 -8.74 2.04 -11.66
N GLN A 39 -8.76 3.23 -11.06
CA GLN A 39 -7.69 4.21 -11.26
C GLN A 39 -6.37 3.79 -10.60
N VAL A 40 -6.42 3.25 -9.38
CA VAL A 40 -5.23 2.75 -8.67
C VAL A 40 -4.66 1.53 -9.37
N ASP A 41 -5.50 0.60 -9.84
CA ASP A 41 -5.10 -0.57 -10.64
C ASP A 41 -4.41 -0.15 -11.93
N LYS A 42 -4.98 0.82 -12.66
CA LYS A 42 -4.36 1.37 -13.88
C LYS A 42 -2.98 1.96 -13.58
N LYS A 43 -2.81 2.63 -12.43
CA LYS A 43 -1.51 3.17 -12.00
C LYS A 43 -0.53 2.05 -11.63
N LEU A 44 -0.98 1.04 -10.89
CA LEU A 44 -0.16 -0.14 -10.55
C LEU A 44 0.35 -0.85 -11.82
N LEU A 45 -0.53 -1.12 -12.78
CA LEU A 45 -0.17 -1.74 -14.06
C LEU A 45 0.87 -0.92 -14.85
N LYS A 46 0.74 0.41 -14.85
CA LYS A 46 1.73 1.30 -15.50
C LYS A 46 3.09 1.21 -14.82
N VAL A 47 3.13 1.22 -13.49
CA VAL A 47 4.37 1.11 -12.72
C VAL A 47 5.01 -0.27 -12.89
N ASP A 48 4.23 -1.34 -12.89
CA ASP A 48 4.73 -2.71 -13.12
C ASP A 48 5.30 -2.88 -14.53
N ARG A 49 4.62 -2.33 -15.54
CA ARG A 49 5.15 -2.30 -16.90
C ARG A 49 6.47 -1.54 -16.95
N PHE A 50 6.54 -0.36 -16.33
CA PHE A 50 7.77 0.42 -16.27
C PHE A 50 8.92 -0.37 -15.61
N ILE A 51 8.69 -0.97 -14.44
CA ILE A 51 9.69 -1.79 -13.74
C ILE A 51 10.17 -2.93 -14.62
N THR A 52 9.25 -3.63 -15.30
CA THR A 52 9.57 -4.76 -16.19
C THR A 52 10.41 -4.30 -17.38
N THR A 53 10.01 -3.21 -18.04
CA THR A 53 10.73 -2.65 -19.19
C THR A 53 12.14 -2.21 -18.81
N ILE A 54 12.28 -1.38 -17.77
CA ILE A 54 13.59 -0.89 -17.30
C ILE A 54 14.48 -2.04 -16.83
N SER A 55 13.91 -3.05 -16.18
CA SER A 55 14.68 -4.21 -15.71
C SER A 55 15.30 -4.99 -16.87
N GLY A 56 14.61 -5.08 -18.02
CA GLY A 56 15.12 -5.72 -19.24
C GLY A 56 16.12 -4.88 -20.05
N MET A 57 16.21 -3.57 -19.80
CA MET A 57 17.10 -2.65 -20.52
C MET A 57 18.49 -2.55 -19.89
N SER A 58 19.51 -2.19 -20.69
CA SER A 58 20.78 -1.69 -20.16
C SER A 58 20.60 -0.32 -19.47
N ALA A 59 21.61 0.15 -18.74
CA ALA A 59 21.54 1.48 -18.11
C ALA A 59 21.42 2.61 -19.16
N SER A 60 22.17 2.53 -20.27
CA SER A 60 22.11 3.51 -21.35
C SER A 60 20.76 3.51 -22.07
N GLN A 61 20.19 2.32 -22.33
CA GLN A 61 18.85 2.20 -22.93
C GLN A 61 17.75 2.73 -22.00
N ALA A 62 17.88 2.49 -20.69
CA ALA A 62 16.95 2.96 -19.70
C ALA A 62 16.95 4.50 -19.59
N GLU A 63 18.12 5.12 -19.69
CA GLU A 63 18.27 6.58 -19.72
C GLU A 63 17.60 7.19 -20.97
N GLU A 64 17.89 6.65 -22.15
CA GLU A 64 17.27 7.07 -23.41
C GLU A 64 15.74 6.91 -23.36
N TYR A 65 15.26 5.79 -22.82
CA TYR A 65 13.85 5.50 -22.69
C TYR A 65 13.12 6.48 -21.78
N ILE A 66 13.68 6.88 -20.62
CA ILE A 66 13.01 7.89 -19.78
C ILE A 66 13.01 9.26 -20.45
N VAL A 67 14.10 9.64 -21.13
CA VAL A 67 14.12 10.91 -21.88
C VAL A 67 13.01 10.94 -22.93
N ALA A 68 12.81 9.82 -23.64
CA ALA A 68 11.74 9.70 -24.64
C ALA A 68 10.34 9.58 -24.02
N MET A 69 10.22 9.02 -22.81
CA MET A 69 8.96 8.85 -22.10
C MET A 69 9.06 9.34 -20.66
N PRO A 70 8.82 10.65 -20.42
CA PRO A 70 8.84 11.19 -19.07
C PRO A 70 7.74 10.51 -18.25
N ALA A 71 8.12 9.54 -17.41
CA ALA A 71 7.25 9.00 -16.39
C ALA A 71 7.06 10.10 -15.34
N TYR A 72 5.90 10.77 -15.36
CA TYR A 72 5.59 11.94 -14.50
C TYR A 72 5.75 11.71 -12.98
N GLU A 73 6.04 10.48 -12.53
CA GLU A 73 6.09 10.11 -11.11
C GLU A 73 7.31 9.25 -10.74
N ILE A 74 8.25 9.01 -11.66
CA ILE A 74 9.48 8.25 -11.40
C ILE A 74 10.65 9.14 -11.78
N THR A 75 11.65 9.25 -10.92
CA THR A 75 12.81 10.11 -11.16
C THR A 75 13.48 9.75 -12.47
N ASN A 76 13.67 10.76 -13.32
CA ASN A 76 14.51 10.67 -14.49
C ASN A 76 15.97 10.75 -14.05
N SER A 77 16.68 9.62 -14.13
CA SER A 77 18.07 9.50 -13.73
C SER A 77 18.77 8.53 -14.67
N ALA A 78 20.03 8.81 -15.01
CA ALA A 78 20.90 7.87 -15.72
C ALA A 78 21.14 6.56 -14.93
N GLU A 79 20.88 6.56 -13.62
CA GLU A 79 21.06 5.39 -12.79
C GLU A 79 19.81 4.50 -12.78
N LYS A 80 19.85 3.41 -13.56
CA LYS A 80 18.83 2.34 -13.57
C LYS A 80 18.40 1.89 -12.16
N LYS A 81 19.36 1.71 -11.25
CA LYS A 81 19.07 1.28 -9.86
C LYS A 81 18.19 2.28 -9.12
N ARG A 82 18.45 3.57 -9.31
CA ARG A 82 17.67 4.65 -8.71
C ARG A 82 16.25 4.68 -9.28
N MET A 83 16.11 4.58 -10.60
CA MET A 83 14.82 4.49 -11.27
C MET A 83 13.97 3.32 -10.73
N LEU A 84 14.56 2.14 -10.61
CA LEU A 84 13.87 0.96 -10.09
C LEU A 84 13.49 1.13 -8.61
N LYS A 85 14.34 1.77 -7.80
CA LYS A 85 14.03 2.08 -6.40
C LYS A 85 12.81 3.00 -6.29
N ASP A 86 12.77 4.05 -7.09
CA ASP A 86 11.69 5.03 -7.06
C ASP A 86 10.38 4.43 -7.61
N ALA A 87 10.47 3.63 -8.67
CA ALA A 87 9.34 2.87 -9.21
C ALA A 87 8.76 1.89 -8.17
N ASN A 88 9.62 1.15 -7.45
CA ASN A 88 9.18 0.25 -6.38
C ASN A 88 8.55 1.02 -5.21
N LYS A 89 9.11 2.16 -4.82
CA LYS A 89 8.50 3.04 -3.81
C LYS A 89 7.10 3.46 -4.23
N ARG A 90 6.91 3.86 -5.50
CA ARG A 90 5.60 4.23 -6.05
C ARG A 90 4.63 3.05 -6.05
N LYS A 91 5.07 1.87 -6.46
CA LYS A 91 4.28 0.62 -6.40
C LYS A 91 3.79 0.34 -4.98
N ASN A 92 4.66 0.49 -3.98
CA ASN A 92 4.30 0.28 -2.57
C ASN A 92 3.25 1.30 -2.09
N THR A 93 3.41 2.58 -2.44
CA THR A 93 2.41 3.62 -2.13
C THR A 93 1.05 3.31 -2.74
N LEU A 94 1.01 2.94 -4.02
CA LEU A 94 -0.24 2.59 -4.71
C LEU A 94 -0.86 1.31 -4.15
N THR A 95 -0.05 0.33 -3.75
CA THR A 95 -0.52 -0.90 -3.09
C THR A 95 -1.14 -0.59 -1.72
N ALA A 96 -0.53 0.32 -0.95
CA ALA A 96 -1.10 0.77 0.31
C ALA A 96 -2.43 1.51 0.08
N GLN A 97 -2.51 2.39 -0.91
CA GLN A 97 -3.73 3.08 -1.30
C GLN A 97 -4.84 2.09 -1.72
N HIS A 98 -4.50 1.10 -2.56
CA HIS A 98 -5.42 0.04 -2.98
C HIS A 98 -6.01 -0.71 -1.78
N ARG A 99 -5.18 -1.02 -0.77
CA ARG A 99 -5.64 -1.67 0.47
C ARG A 99 -6.52 -0.76 1.32
N GLN A 100 -6.15 0.51 1.46
CA GLN A 100 -6.92 1.49 2.22
C GLN A 100 -8.32 1.72 1.63
N LEU A 101 -8.43 1.67 0.30
CA LEU A 101 -9.70 1.79 -0.41
C LEU A 101 -10.58 0.53 -0.36
N GLY A 102 -10.08 -0.57 0.22
CA GLY A 102 -10.81 -1.85 0.26
C GLY A 102 -10.95 -2.51 -1.12
N CYS A 103 -10.09 -2.16 -2.07
CA CYS A 103 -10.20 -2.67 -3.44
C CYS A 103 -10.01 -4.20 -3.50
N PRO A 104 -10.79 -4.91 -4.33
CA PRO A 104 -10.68 -6.36 -4.46
C PRO A 104 -9.30 -6.74 -5.00
N SER A 105 -8.68 -7.78 -4.46
CA SER A 105 -7.39 -8.25 -4.96
C SER A 105 -7.54 -8.75 -6.40
N THR A 106 -6.88 -8.09 -7.36
CA THR A 106 -6.88 -8.49 -8.77
C THR A 106 -6.00 -9.72 -9.05
N ILE A 107 -5.31 -10.25 -8.03
CA ILE A 107 -4.54 -11.50 -8.13
C ILE A 107 -5.54 -12.67 -8.16
N LYS A 108 -5.95 -13.08 -9.37
CA LYS A 108 -6.49 -14.42 -9.56
C LYS A 108 -5.36 -15.41 -9.28
N LYS A 109 -5.53 -16.19 -8.21
CA LYS A 109 -4.66 -17.31 -7.84
C LYS A 109 -4.66 -18.38 -8.92
#